data_AF-A0A354TU74-F1
#
_entry.id   AF-A0A354TU74-F1
#
_cell.length_a   1.000
_cell.length_b   1.000
_cell.length_c   1.000
_cell.angle_alpha   90.00
_cell.angle_beta   90.00
_cell.angle_gamma   90.00
#
_symmetry.space_group_name_H-M   'P 1'
#
loop_
_entity.id
_entity.type
_entity.pdbx_description
1 polymer ?
#
loop_
_entity_poly.entity_id
_entity_poly.type
_entity_poly.pdbx_seq_one_letter_code
_entity_poly.pdbx_strand_id
1 'polypeptide(L)' 'AMSMQENPDVEPNTIIAVMQKGYTLHGRVIRPAMVLVAKGSSPKIDEAV' A
#
# COMPACT_ATOMS: atom_id res chain seq x y z
N ALA A 1 3.49 8.41 3.23
CA ALA A 1 2.86 8.37 1.89
C ALA A 1 2.68 6.91 1.51
N MET A 2 1.51 6.54 0.99
CA MET A 2 1.23 5.20 0.45
C MET A 2 1.44 5.27 -1.06
N SER A 3 2.16 4.31 -1.63
CA SER A 3 2.36 4.21 -3.08
C SER A 3 1.73 2.92 -3.57
N MET A 4 1.00 3.00 -4.69
CA MET A 4 0.38 1.86 -5.33
C MET A 4 1.25 1.42 -6.52
N GLN A 5 1.54 0.12 -6.62
CA GLN A 5 2.21 -0.45 -7.79
C GLN A 5 1.33 -1.54 -8.39
N GLU A 6 1.18 -1.50 -9.71
CA GLU A 6 0.54 -2.57 -10.46
C GLU A 6 1.44 -3.80 -10.40
N ASN A 7 0.92 -4.86 -9.78
CA ASN A 7 1.59 -6.15 -9.73
C ASN A 7 0.54 -7.24 -10.03
N PRO A 8 0.62 -7.90 -11.20
CA PRO A 8 -0.36 -8.90 -11.61
C PRO A 8 -0.29 -10.20 -10.81
N ASP A 9 0.79 -10.42 -10.06
CA ASP A 9 1.02 -11.68 -9.34
C ASP A 9 0.49 -11.67 -7.89
N VAL A 10 -0.08 -10.54 -7.43
CA VAL A 10 -0.49 -10.35 -6.03
C VAL A 10 -1.91 -9.83 -5.96
N GLU A 11 -2.70 -10.36 -5.02
CA GLU A 11 -4.09 -9.94 -4.86
C GLU A 11 -4.21 -8.43 -4.53
N PRO A 12 -5.23 -7.74 -5.07
CA PRO A 12 -5.45 -6.32 -4.79
C PRO A 12 -5.52 -6.03 -3.28
N ASN A 13 -5.02 -4.86 -2.87
CA ASN A 13 -4.98 -4.40 -1.48
C ASN A 13 -4.01 -5.18 -0.56
N THR A 14 -3.10 -5.98 -1.14
CA THR A 14 -2.05 -6.66 -0.39
C THR A 14 -0.81 -5.78 -0.22
N ILE A 15 -0.15 -5.85 0.93
CA ILE A 15 1.13 -5.17 1.16
C ILE A 15 2.24 -5.96 0.45
N ILE A 16 2.86 -5.36 -0.56
CA ILE A 16 3.94 -5.99 -1.34
C ILE A 16 5.29 -5.78 -0.65
N ALA A 17 5.54 -4.57 -0.15
CA ALA A 17 6.82 -4.23 0.44
C ALA A 17 6.70 -3.10 1.47
N VAL A 18 7.60 -3.11 2.46
CA VAL A 18 7.71 -2.07 3.49
C VAL A 18 8.97 -1.26 3.21
N MET A 19 8.80 -0.02 2.74
CA MET A 19 9.90 0.90 2.45
C MET A 19 10.46 1.53 3.73
N GLN A 20 9.58 1.72 4.72
CA GLN A 20 9.94 2.32 5.98
C GLN A 20 9.20 1.61 7.10
N LYS A 21 9.94 1.05 8.06
CA LYS A 21 9.34 0.41 9.24
C LYS A 21 8.56 1.44 10.07
N GLY A 22 7.39 1.02 10.51
CA GLY A 22 6.58 1.75 11.48
C GLY A 22 6.93 1.31 12.90
N TYR A 23 6.72 2.21 13.86
CA TYR A 23 7.01 1.95 15.27
C TYR A 23 5.84 2.38 16.14
N THR A 24 5.51 1.53 17.10
CA THR A 24 4.54 1.78 18.16
C THR A 24 5.21 1.63 19.51
N LEU A 25 4.94 2.55 20.44
CA LEU A 25 5.40 2.48 21.83
C LEU A 25 4.19 2.47 22.74
N HIS A 26 4.02 1.41 23.53
CA HIS A 26 2.88 1.24 24.43
C HIS A 26 1.52 1.48 23.74
N GLY A 27 1.35 0.99 22.51
CA GLY A 27 0.14 1.18 21.70
C GLY A 27 -0.01 2.56 21.06
N ARG A 28 0.86 3.53 21.35
CA ARG A 28 0.91 4.83 20.67
C ARG A 28 1.75 4.73 19.39
N VAL A 29 1.17 5.13 18.26
CA VAL A 29 1.90 5.21 16.98
C VAL A 29 2.88 6.39 17.05
N ILE A 30 4.18 6.08 17.04
CA ILE A 30 5.24 7.09 16.97
C ILE A 30 5.46 7.49 15.50
N ARG A 31 5.42 6.51 14.61
CA ARG A 31 5.64 6.69 13.18
C ARG A 31 4.93 5.57 12.41
N PRO A 32 4.04 5.89 11.46
CA PRO A 32 3.43 4.87 10.61
C PRO A 32 4.45 4.26 9.65
N ALA A 33 4.24 3.01 9.27
CA ALA A 33 5.01 2.37 8.22
C ALA A 33 4.71 3.03 6.86
N MET A 34 5.72 3.15 6.00
CA MET A 34 5.47 3.43 4.59
C MET A 34 5.55 2.13 3.82
N VAL A 35 4.45 1.79 3.17
CA VAL A 35 4.27 0.53 2.47
C VAL A 35 3.87 0.77 1.02
N LEU A 36 4.25 -0.20 0.19
CA LEU A 36 3.80 -0.35 -1.17
C LEU A 36 2.62 -1.33 -1.19
N VAL A 37 1.49 -0.91 -1.76
CA VAL A 37 0.29 -1.73 -1.84
C VAL A 37 0.09 -2.19 -3.28
N ALA A 38 -0.29 -3.46 -3.45
CA ALA A 38 -0.69 -4.02 -4.72
C ALA A 38 -1.96 -3.33 -5.21
N LYS A 39 -1.85 -2.66 -6.35
CA LYS A 39 -3.02 -2.35 -7.16
C LYS A 39 -3.29 -3.60 -7.99
N GLY A 40 -4.09 -4.50 -7.45
CA GLY A 40 -4.48 -5.69 -8.20
C GLY A 40 -5.34 -5.30 -9.40
N SER A 41 -5.58 -6.26 -10.29
CA SER A 41 -6.34 -6.07 -11.53
C SER A 41 -7.85 -5.89 -11.26
N SER A 42 -8.23 -4.83 -10.57
CA SER A 42 -9.59 -4.28 -10.59
C SER A 42 -9.64 -3.17 -11.65
N PRO A 43 -10.75 -3.03 -12.39
CA PRO A 43 -10.78 -2.41 -13.70
C PRO A 43 -10.28 -0.97 -13.62
N LYS A 44 -9.60 -0.54 -14.68
CA LYS A 44 -9.23 0.85 -14.91
C LYS A 44 -10.45 1.71 -14.60
N ILE A 45 -10.37 2.48 -13.52
CA ILE A 45 -11.24 3.65 -13.38
C ILE A 45 -10.60 4.64 -14.35
N ASP A 46 -11.06 4.56 -15.60
CA ASP A 46 -10.77 5.54 -16.62
C ASP A 46 -11.21 6.89 -16.08
N GLU A 47 -10.26 7.81 -16.06
CA GLU A 47 -10.49 9.24 -16.00
C GLU A 47 -11.32 9.62 -17.22
N ALA A 48 -12.63 9.84 -17.04
CA ALA A 48 -13.48 10.46 -18.05
C ALA A 48 -14.75 11.09 -17.45
N VAL A 49 -14.82 12.42 -17.65
CA VAL A 49 -15.94 13.37 -17.54
C VAL A 49 -16.19 14.06 -16.20
#